data_AF-A0A1B7MXR9-F1
#
_entry.id   AF-A0A1B7MXR9-F1
#
_cell.length_a   1.000
_cell.length_b   1.000
_cell.length_c   1.000
_cell.angle_alpha   90.00
_cell.angle_beta   90.00
_cell.angle_gamma   90.00
#
_symmetry.space_group_name_H-M   'P 1'
#
loop_
_entity.id
_entity.type
_entity.pdbx_description
1 polymer ?
#
loop_
_entity_poly.entity_id
_entity_poly.type
_entity_poly.pdbx_seq_one_letter_code
_entity_poly.pdbx_strand_id
1 'polypeptide(L)'
;MGRLIWHHLSRCISLTASFYAVWAGLWGIFFRKFFWDFLDGILRAPGGLQPSPKVAVFITIIVKLPIIQIVTMVLGFIMIALEYPLPIINGTAVHRNFSLRVVILILQGIVAALFYQLTVMNASDIISALPSRFEAARSSGDLFFFPSEVNKHEEIGVEWEIRLCTALQKKQLASAPAGDAGVALSNQPTDSEASEKPDPFAPPYVPNLHVGDLRDVSTGTEYAILLNKFSVVPHHFLLVTKEYLSQTSPLLPHDLVQTYLLLLAARKASKTYLAFYNCGSNSGASQAHKHIQFIEVEDGPPIERLARATKLEVADKPFSMTSMPYANHVYRLPTLSNDASHEQIEQAVFLPFLSLLDLVISTVRHAQDYPSGTPSYNVILTLEHMYLIPRRWESYTLGESGVTLSVNSLGFAGMLMVKSEPERQALKQEKIGKVLRGVGLESVHELQVAGTSMEAMDEIGG
;
A
#
# COMPACT_ATOMS: atom_id res chain seq x y z
N MET A 1 27.52 40.47 3.82
CA MET A 1 26.96 39.42 2.94
C MET A 1 25.72 38.74 3.51
N GLY A 2 25.73 38.25 4.76
CA GLY A 2 24.58 37.53 5.34
C GLY A 2 23.21 38.23 5.25
N ARG A 3 23.10 39.51 5.61
CA ARG A 3 21.82 40.26 5.53
C ARG A 3 21.25 40.30 4.10
N LEU A 4 22.09 40.46 3.08
CA LEU A 4 21.65 40.49 1.68
C LEU A 4 21.07 39.12 1.26
N ILE A 5 21.72 38.03 1.67
CA ILE A 5 21.29 36.65 1.40
C ILE A 5 19.93 36.37 2.06
N TRP A 6 19.74 36.76 3.32
CA TRP A 6 18.47 36.57 4.03
C TRP A 6 17.32 37.36 3.40
N HIS A 7 17.57 38.59 2.94
CA HIS A 7 16.54 39.39 2.26
C HIS A 7 16.15 38.82 0.89
N HIS A 8 17.11 38.31 0.14
CA HIS A 8 16.83 37.63 -1.13
C HIS A 8 16.07 36.33 -0.91
N LEU A 9 16.48 35.52 0.07
CA LEU A 9 15.80 34.27 0.42
C LEU A 9 14.37 34.53 0.91
N SER A 10 14.16 35.50 1.81
CA SER A 10 12.82 35.84 2.31
C SER A 10 11.89 36.29 1.18
N ARG A 11 12.43 37.05 0.21
CA ARG A 11 11.69 37.47 -0.98
C ARG A 11 11.33 36.28 -1.87
N CYS A 12 12.25 35.36 -2.12
CA CYS A 12 11.96 34.14 -2.89
C CYS A 12 10.90 33.27 -2.21
N ILE A 13 10.96 33.12 -0.88
CA ILE A 13 9.95 32.38 -0.10
C ILE A 13 8.60 33.08 -0.21
N SER A 14 8.55 34.39 -0.03
CA SER A 14 7.31 35.18 -0.15
C SER A 14 6.70 35.06 -1.55
N LEU A 15 7.51 35.19 -2.60
CA LEU A 15 7.04 35.02 -3.98
C LEU A 15 6.48 33.61 -4.21
N THR A 16 7.22 32.59 -3.79
CA THR A 16 6.79 31.19 -3.94
C THR A 16 5.48 30.95 -3.20
N ALA A 17 5.38 31.34 -1.92
CA ALA A 17 4.17 31.19 -1.13
C ALA A 17 2.96 31.89 -1.76
N SER A 18 3.14 33.10 -2.29
CA SER A 18 2.06 33.85 -2.95
C SER A 18 1.67 33.28 -4.32
N PHE A 19 2.61 32.75 -5.10
CA PHE A 19 2.27 31.99 -6.32
C PHE A 19 1.45 30.74 -6.01
N TYR A 20 1.87 29.97 -5.01
CA TYR A 20 1.11 28.81 -4.55
C TYR A 20 -0.27 29.20 -3.99
N ALA A 21 -0.39 30.34 -3.31
CA ALA A 21 -1.67 30.85 -2.84
C ALA A 21 -2.62 31.20 -4.01
N VAL A 22 -2.13 31.87 -5.06
CA VAL A 22 -2.92 32.14 -6.28
C VAL A 22 -3.35 30.84 -6.94
N TRP A 23 -2.41 29.89 -7.09
CA TRP A 23 -2.68 28.59 -7.70
C TRP A 23 -3.70 27.77 -6.91
N ALA A 24 -3.55 27.68 -5.60
CA ALA A 24 -4.48 27.01 -4.71
C ALA A 24 -5.87 27.68 -4.75
N GLY A 25 -5.92 29.02 -4.75
CA GLY A 25 -7.15 29.78 -4.93
C GLY A 25 -7.87 29.43 -6.23
N LEU A 26 -7.15 29.37 -7.35
CA LEU A 26 -7.72 28.99 -8.65
C LEU A 26 -8.29 27.57 -8.61
N TRP A 27 -7.55 26.58 -8.11
CA TRP A 27 -8.05 25.21 -7.97
C TRP A 27 -9.23 25.08 -7.00
N GLY A 28 -9.21 25.85 -5.91
CA GLY A 28 -10.29 25.89 -4.93
C GLY A 28 -11.62 26.41 -5.50
N ILE A 29 -11.62 27.13 -6.63
CA ILE A 29 -12.85 27.55 -7.33
C ILE A 29 -13.55 26.35 -7.98
N PHE A 30 -12.76 25.39 -8.50
CA PHE A 30 -13.26 24.18 -9.15
C PHE A 30 -13.62 23.10 -8.13
N PHE A 31 -12.81 22.95 -7.06
CA PHE A 31 -13.00 21.94 -6.01
C PHE A 31 -13.33 22.60 -4.67
N ARG A 32 -14.61 22.93 -4.50
CA ARG A 32 -15.06 23.78 -3.39
C ARG A 32 -15.33 22.97 -2.12
N LYS A 33 -14.26 22.63 -1.40
CA LYS A 33 -14.29 22.00 -0.07
C LYS A 33 -13.48 22.83 0.94
N PHE A 34 -13.75 22.68 2.24
CA PHE A 34 -13.03 23.38 3.30
C PHE A 34 -12.65 22.45 4.45
N PHE A 35 -11.55 22.76 5.13
CA PHE A 35 -10.79 21.82 5.95
C PHE A 35 -11.56 21.18 7.12
N TRP A 36 -12.66 21.77 7.59
CA TRP A 36 -13.38 21.32 8.78
C TRP A 36 -14.83 20.87 8.50
N ASP A 37 -15.17 20.61 7.24
CA ASP A 37 -16.54 20.23 6.85
C ASP A 37 -17.03 18.90 7.45
N PHE A 38 -16.10 18.10 7.99
CA PHE A 38 -16.37 16.85 8.69
C PHE A 38 -16.67 16.99 10.20
N LEU A 39 -16.31 18.11 10.83
CA LEU A 39 -16.59 18.32 12.25
C LEU A 39 -18.10 18.56 12.45
N ASP A 40 -18.74 17.77 13.32
CA ASP A 40 -20.19 17.79 13.60
C ASP A 40 -21.09 17.52 12.36
N GLY A 41 -20.55 16.93 11.29
CA GLY A 41 -21.32 16.57 10.10
C GLY A 41 -22.25 15.37 10.33
N ILE A 42 -23.43 15.38 9.72
CA ILE A 42 -24.40 14.26 9.80
C ILE A 42 -24.37 13.51 8.47
N LEU A 43 -24.11 12.21 8.53
CA LEU A 43 -24.19 11.34 7.35
C LEU A 43 -25.65 11.09 6.99
N ARG A 44 -26.08 11.39 5.75
CA ARG A 44 -27.42 11.08 5.27
C ARG A 44 -27.37 10.32 3.94
N ALA A 45 -28.26 9.34 3.78
CA ALA A 45 -28.50 8.64 2.53
C ALA A 45 -29.86 9.08 1.93
N PRO A 46 -29.94 9.41 0.63
CA PRO A 46 -28.83 9.66 -0.30
C PRO A 46 -28.18 11.04 -0.04
N GLY A 47 -26.87 11.20 -0.24
CA GLY A 47 -26.22 12.52 -0.22
C GLY A 47 -24.91 12.69 0.56
N GLY A 48 -24.41 11.66 1.25
CA GLY A 48 -23.09 11.69 1.89
C GLY A 48 -23.03 12.52 3.19
N LEU A 49 -21.84 13.00 3.54
CA LEU A 49 -21.59 13.80 4.75
C LEU A 49 -22.12 15.22 4.57
N GLN A 50 -23.18 15.57 5.31
CA GLN A 50 -23.73 16.92 5.32
C GLN A 50 -23.08 17.73 6.44
N PRO A 51 -22.39 18.86 6.14
CA PRO A 51 -21.73 19.65 7.17
C PRO A 51 -22.74 20.24 8.16
N SER A 52 -22.30 20.43 9.41
CA SER A 52 -23.14 20.98 10.48
C SER A 52 -23.76 22.34 10.10
N PRO A 53 -25.02 22.63 10.49
CA PRO A 53 -25.58 23.97 10.35
C PRO A 53 -24.72 25.06 11.02
N LYS A 54 -23.92 24.69 12.02
CA LYS A 54 -22.97 25.59 12.70
C LYS A 54 -21.89 26.16 11.76
N VAL A 55 -21.58 25.46 10.66
CA VAL A 55 -20.58 25.90 9.66
C VAL A 55 -21.21 26.47 8.39
N ALA A 56 -22.51 26.78 8.39
CA ALA A 56 -23.24 27.28 7.22
C ALA A 56 -22.64 28.55 6.59
N VAL A 57 -21.99 29.39 7.40
CA VAL A 57 -21.26 30.57 6.91
C VAL A 57 -20.11 30.15 5.99
N PHE A 58 -19.29 29.18 6.40
CA PHE A 58 -18.17 28.65 5.60
C PHE A 58 -18.65 27.95 4.34
N ILE A 59 -19.75 27.18 4.40
CA ILE A 59 -20.39 26.60 3.21
C ILE A 59 -20.76 27.71 2.22
N THR A 60 -21.30 28.82 2.71
CA THR A 60 -21.74 29.92 1.83
C THR A 60 -20.56 30.63 1.17
N ILE A 61 -19.50 30.94 1.92
CA ILE A 61 -18.36 31.75 1.44
C ILE A 61 -17.21 30.96 0.82
N ILE A 62 -17.24 29.62 0.89
CA ILE A 62 -16.26 28.73 0.26
C ILE A 62 -16.90 27.85 -0.81
N VAL A 63 -18.07 27.25 -0.52
CA VAL A 63 -18.71 26.24 -1.38
C VAL A 63 -19.68 26.87 -2.38
N LYS A 64 -20.62 27.70 -1.90
CA LYS A 64 -21.63 28.32 -2.78
C LYS A 64 -21.05 29.49 -3.55
N LEU A 65 -20.36 30.39 -2.84
CA LEU A 65 -19.67 31.54 -3.38
C LEU A 65 -18.17 31.33 -3.12
N PRO A 66 -17.30 31.36 -4.14
CA PRO A 66 -15.86 31.12 -3.94
C PRO A 66 -15.14 32.37 -3.38
N ILE A 67 -15.68 32.99 -2.34
CA ILE A 67 -15.21 34.28 -1.82
C ILE A 67 -13.82 34.14 -1.22
N ILE A 68 -13.61 33.12 -0.38
CA ILE A 68 -12.33 32.88 0.28
C ILE A 68 -11.23 32.59 -0.76
N GLN A 69 -11.54 31.82 -1.80
CA GLN A 69 -10.63 31.52 -2.90
C GLN A 69 -10.23 32.78 -3.68
N ILE A 70 -11.22 33.62 -4.03
CA ILE A 70 -10.97 34.91 -4.70
C ILE A 70 -10.11 35.82 -3.82
N VAL A 71 -10.42 35.92 -2.52
CA VAL A 71 -9.65 36.74 -1.57
C VAL A 71 -8.20 36.25 -1.49
N THR A 72 -7.96 34.95 -1.43
CA THR A 72 -6.59 34.41 -1.42
C THR A 72 -5.84 34.67 -2.72
N MET A 73 -6.50 34.58 -3.87
CA MET A 73 -5.89 34.98 -5.14
C MET A 73 -5.52 36.47 -5.16
N VAL A 74 -6.43 37.33 -4.70
CA VAL A 74 -6.19 38.79 -4.62
C VAL A 74 -5.01 39.09 -3.71
N LEU A 75 -4.96 38.52 -2.51
CA LEU A 75 -3.83 38.70 -1.58
C LEU A 75 -2.51 38.19 -2.17
N GLY A 76 -2.54 37.03 -2.86
CA GLY A 76 -1.39 36.48 -3.57
C GLY A 76 -0.88 37.41 -4.69
N PHE A 77 -1.77 37.91 -5.55
CA PHE A 77 -1.41 38.87 -6.58
C PHE A 77 -0.86 40.18 -6.03
N ILE A 78 -1.45 40.70 -4.93
CA ILE A 78 -0.94 41.88 -4.24
C ILE A 78 0.49 41.63 -3.74
N MET A 79 0.76 40.49 -3.10
CA MET A 79 2.11 40.17 -2.64
C MET A 79 3.12 39.98 -3.78
N ILE A 80 2.72 39.33 -4.87
CA ILE A 80 3.56 39.21 -6.07
C ILE A 80 3.87 40.62 -6.63
N ALA A 81 2.89 41.52 -6.68
CA ALA A 81 3.08 42.90 -7.10
C ALA A 81 3.89 43.76 -6.11
N LEU A 82 4.03 43.35 -4.85
CA LEU A 82 4.88 44.03 -3.86
C LEU A 82 6.31 43.48 -3.86
N GLU A 83 6.50 42.18 -4.09
CA GLU A 83 7.81 41.53 -4.16
C GLU A 83 8.44 41.58 -5.55
N TYR A 84 7.63 41.72 -6.60
CA TYR A 84 8.05 41.91 -7.99
C TYR A 84 7.25 43.07 -8.61
N PRO A 85 7.56 44.31 -8.20
CA PRO A 85 6.72 45.46 -8.50
C PRO A 85 6.71 45.83 -9.98
N LEU A 86 5.50 46.08 -10.48
CA LEU A 86 5.32 46.76 -11.75
C LEU A 86 5.86 48.19 -11.68
N PRO A 87 6.26 48.81 -12.82
CA PRO A 87 6.85 50.15 -12.84
C PRO A 87 6.04 51.22 -12.11
N ILE A 88 4.71 51.08 -12.09
CA ILE A 88 3.76 52.02 -11.47
C ILE A 88 3.81 51.97 -9.93
N ILE A 89 4.14 50.82 -9.35
CA ILE A 89 4.14 50.60 -7.89
C ILE A 89 5.57 50.72 -7.33
N ASN A 90 6.58 50.55 -8.17
CA ASN A 90 7.97 50.60 -7.79
C ASN A 90 8.34 51.95 -7.13
N GLY A 91 9.02 51.91 -5.98
CA GLY A 91 9.44 53.10 -5.23
C GLY A 91 8.34 53.84 -4.45
N THR A 92 7.08 53.42 -4.53
CA THR A 92 5.99 54.04 -3.74
C THR A 92 6.14 53.78 -2.23
N ALA A 93 5.41 54.55 -1.40
CA ALA A 93 5.38 54.33 0.05
C ALA A 93 4.81 52.95 0.42
N VAL A 94 3.84 52.47 -0.38
CA VAL A 94 3.22 51.14 -0.22
C VAL A 94 4.24 50.04 -0.53
N HIS A 95 4.97 50.16 -1.64
CA HIS A 95 6.01 49.19 -2.02
C HIS A 95 7.12 49.08 -0.96
N ARG A 96 7.52 50.19 -0.35
CA ARG A 96 8.60 50.23 0.66
C ARG A 96 8.16 49.80 2.06
N ASN A 97 6.87 49.58 2.30
CA ASN A 97 6.35 49.28 3.63
C ASN A 97 6.52 47.79 3.98
N PHE A 98 7.52 47.49 4.81
CA PHE A 98 7.80 46.12 5.25
C PHE A 98 6.70 45.55 6.14
N SER A 99 6.15 46.35 7.07
CA SER A 99 5.10 45.91 7.99
C SER A 99 3.84 45.48 7.23
N LEU A 100 3.50 46.20 6.17
CA LEU A 100 2.38 45.85 5.29
C LEU A 100 2.57 44.46 4.66
N ARG A 101 3.76 44.14 4.17
CA ARG A 101 4.07 42.83 3.58
C ARG A 101 3.88 41.69 4.58
N VAL A 102 4.37 41.87 5.80
CA VAL A 102 4.21 40.88 6.88
C VAL A 102 2.73 40.65 7.19
N VAL A 103 1.94 41.73 7.32
CA VAL A 103 0.50 41.64 7.59
C VAL A 103 -0.23 40.91 6.45
N ILE A 104 0.07 41.24 5.19
CA ILE A 104 -0.56 40.58 4.04
C ILE A 104 -0.16 39.10 3.97
N LEU A 105 1.10 38.75 4.25
CA LEU A 105 1.53 37.34 4.29
C LEU A 105 0.83 36.54 5.39
N ILE A 106 0.69 37.10 6.59
CA ILE A 106 -0.05 36.46 7.68
C ILE A 106 -1.51 36.27 7.29
N LEU A 107 -2.14 37.32 6.74
CA LEU A 107 -3.53 37.25 6.29
C LEU A 107 -3.71 36.23 5.16
N GLN A 108 -2.82 36.21 4.17
CA GLN A 108 -2.80 35.24 3.08
C GLN A 108 -2.71 33.81 3.65
N GLY A 109 -1.84 33.57 4.62
CA GLY A 109 -1.72 32.27 5.29
C GLY A 109 -3.01 31.85 5.99
N ILE A 110 -3.63 32.75 6.76
CA ILE A 110 -4.90 32.49 7.46
C ILE A 110 -6.01 32.17 6.46
N VAL A 111 -6.20 32.99 5.42
CA VAL A 111 -7.29 32.80 4.45
C VAL A 111 -7.05 31.56 3.60
N ALA A 112 -5.81 31.27 3.19
CA ALA A 112 -5.47 30.03 2.48
C ALA A 112 -5.76 28.78 3.32
N ALA A 113 -5.53 28.81 4.63
CA ALA A 113 -5.83 27.69 5.53
C ALA A 113 -7.33 27.39 5.64
N LEU A 114 -8.21 28.35 5.35
CA LEU A 114 -9.67 28.16 5.42
C LEU A 114 -10.22 27.24 4.34
N PHE A 115 -9.52 27.11 3.20
CA PHE A 115 -9.90 26.20 2.11
C PHE A 115 -8.68 25.36 1.72
N TYR A 116 -8.25 24.51 2.64
CA TYR A 116 -7.23 23.55 2.30
C TYR A 116 -7.85 22.44 1.44
N GLN A 117 -7.27 22.18 0.26
CA GLN A 117 -7.32 20.84 -0.30
C GLN A 117 -6.57 19.96 0.69
N LEU A 118 -7.24 19.00 1.34
CA LEU A 118 -6.54 17.88 1.97
C LEU A 118 -5.49 17.42 0.98
N THR A 119 -4.22 17.73 1.25
CA THR A 119 -3.11 17.26 0.44
C THR A 119 -3.21 15.75 0.53
N VAL A 120 -3.64 15.14 -0.57
CA VAL A 120 -3.32 13.74 -0.83
C VAL A 120 -1.83 13.62 -0.52
N MET A 121 -1.51 12.77 0.45
CA MET A 121 -0.14 12.59 0.85
C MET A 121 0.63 12.03 -0.35
N ASN A 122 1.90 12.36 -0.47
CA ASN A 122 2.76 11.60 -1.37
C ASN A 122 3.35 10.39 -0.62
N ALA A 123 3.97 9.47 -1.34
CA ALA A 123 4.56 8.28 -0.75
C ALA A 123 5.61 8.59 0.35
N SER A 124 6.39 9.67 0.20
CA SER A 124 7.38 10.08 1.21
C SER A 124 6.72 10.56 2.49
N ASP A 125 5.63 11.33 2.38
CA ASP A 125 4.88 11.80 3.54
C ASP A 125 4.33 10.59 4.33
N ILE A 126 3.77 9.60 3.63
CA ILE A 126 3.26 8.36 4.25
C ILE A 126 4.35 7.65 5.02
N ILE A 127 5.49 7.34 4.39
CA ILE A 127 6.60 6.62 5.03
C ILE A 127 7.12 7.38 6.26
N SER A 128 7.22 8.71 6.17
CA SER A 128 7.67 9.54 7.29
C SER A 128 6.70 9.56 8.48
N ALA A 129 5.39 9.42 8.22
CA ALA A 129 4.35 9.43 9.24
C ALA A 129 4.17 8.08 9.95
N LEU A 130 4.62 6.97 9.36
CA LEU A 130 4.40 5.62 9.90
C LEU A 130 4.83 5.45 11.37
N PRO A 131 6.04 5.88 11.81
CA PRO A 131 6.46 5.62 13.19
C PRO A 131 5.60 6.35 14.23
N SER A 132 5.27 7.62 13.99
CA SER A 132 4.46 8.41 14.91
C SER A 132 3.01 7.94 14.94
N ARG A 133 2.43 7.57 13.79
CA ARG A 133 1.08 6.99 13.71
C ARG A 133 1.00 5.62 14.37
N PHE A 134 2.02 4.78 14.18
CA PHE A 134 2.09 3.47 14.82
C PHE A 134 2.10 3.60 16.35
N GLU A 135 2.92 4.49 16.90
CA GLU A 135 2.99 4.67 18.35
C GLU A 135 1.71 5.30 18.92
N ALA A 136 1.08 6.22 18.20
CA ALA A 136 -0.21 6.78 18.57
C ALA A 136 -1.30 5.71 18.63
N ALA A 137 -1.41 4.87 17.58
CA ALA A 137 -2.38 3.78 17.51
C ALA A 137 -2.13 2.69 18.56
N ARG A 138 -0.87 2.40 18.85
CA ARG A 138 -0.49 1.46 19.91
C ARG A 138 -0.87 2.00 21.28
N SER A 139 -0.63 3.29 21.53
CA SER A 139 -0.91 3.95 22.81
C SER A 139 -2.41 4.15 23.05
N SER A 140 -3.20 4.37 21.99
CA SER A 140 -4.67 4.48 22.08
C SER A 140 -5.37 3.13 22.25
N GLY A 141 -4.68 2.01 22.00
CA GLY A 141 -5.26 0.67 22.00
C GLY A 141 -5.99 0.31 20.69
N ASP A 142 -5.89 1.14 19.66
CA ASP A 142 -6.45 0.85 18.33
C ASP A 142 -5.63 -0.18 17.56
N LEU A 143 -4.32 -0.22 17.82
CA LEU A 143 -3.36 -1.18 17.26
C LEU A 143 -2.83 -2.12 18.33
N PHE A 144 -2.92 -3.42 18.06
CA PHE A 144 -2.36 -4.48 18.89
C PHE A 144 -1.04 -4.95 18.29
N PHE A 145 0.06 -4.62 18.97
CA PHE A 145 1.38 -5.13 18.63
C PHE A 145 1.68 -6.39 19.43
N PHE A 146 2.05 -7.46 18.73
CA PHE A 146 2.37 -8.74 19.35
C PHE A 146 3.87 -9.01 19.26
N PRO A 147 4.60 -9.01 20.40
CA PRO A 147 5.99 -9.42 20.42
C PRO A 147 6.12 -10.83 19.85
N SER A 148 7.11 -11.02 18.98
CA SER A 148 7.38 -12.29 18.32
C SER A 148 8.87 -12.56 18.28
N GLU A 149 9.23 -13.83 18.30
CA GLU A 149 10.60 -14.29 18.18
C GLU A 149 10.83 -14.86 16.78
N VAL A 150 11.96 -14.52 16.15
CA VAL A 150 12.34 -15.06 14.85
C VAL A 150 13.44 -16.09 15.04
N ASN A 151 13.19 -17.32 14.59
CA ASN A 151 14.20 -18.36 14.51
C ASN A 151 14.59 -18.60 13.06
N LYS A 152 15.89 -18.53 12.78
CA LYS A 152 16.46 -18.82 11.47
C LYS A 152 16.64 -20.33 11.27
N HIS A 153 16.27 -20.84 10.11
CA HIS A 153 16.37 -22.25 9.75
C HIS A 153 16.82 -22.40 8.30
N GLU A 154 17.95 -23.06 8.07
CA GLU A 154 18.49 -23.26 6.72
C GLU A 154 17.86 -24.49 6.06
N GLU A 155 17.19 -24.28 4.92
CA GLU A 155 16.56 -25.34 4.11
C GLU A 155 16.53 -24.90 2.65
N ILE A 156 16.79 -25.80 1.69
CA ILE A 156 16.68 -25.51 0.24
C ILE A 156 17.57 -24.31 -0.20
N GLY A 157 18.69 -24.08 0.50
CA GLY A 157 19.59 -22.96 0.21
C GLY A 157 19.06 -21.58 0.60
N VAL A 158 18.01 -21.52 1.43
CA VAL A 158 17.44 -20.29 1.99
C VAL A 158 17.51 -20.36 3.52
N GLU A 159 17.86 -19.23 4.14
CA GLU A 159 17.79 -19.05 5.60
C GLU A 159 16.37 -18.60 5.97
N TRP A 160 15.47 -19.55 6.16
CA TRP A 160 14.06 -19.29 6.47
C TRP A 160 13.88 -18.63 7.82
N GLU A 161 13.01 -17.64 7.89
CA GLU A 161 12.58 -17.00 9.12
C GLU A 161 11.30 -17.64 9.62
N ILE A 162 11.37 -18.37 10.74
CA ILE A 162 10.20 -18.93 11.40
C ILE A 162 9.87 -18.04 12.60
N ARG A 163 8.81 -17.25 12.45
CA ARG A 163 8.34 -16.31 13.47
C ARG A 163 7.33 -16.98 14.41
N LEU A 164 7.67 -17.06 15.69
CA LEU A 164 6.80 -17.55 16.74
C LEU A 164 6.02 -16.40 17.37
N CYS A 165 4.68 -16.44 17.29
CA CYS A 165 3.80 -15.45 17.88
C CYS A 165 2.65 -16.11 18.67
N THR A 166 2.90 -16.37 19.96
CA THR A 166 1.96 -17.05 20.86
C THR A 166 0.66 -16.26 21.12
N ALA A 167 0.72 -14.94 21.04
CA ALA A 167 -0.44 -14.08 21.26
C ALA A 167 -1.54 -14.23 20.20
N LEU A 168 -1.24 -14.78 19.02
CA LEU A 168 -2.24 -15.02 17.98
C LEU A 168 -3.23 -16.13 18.31
N GLN A 169 -2.90 -17.03 19.26
CA GLN A 169 -3.88 -17.98 19.80
C GLN A 169 -5.04 -17.24 20.48
N LYS A 170 -4.75 -16.11 21.16
CA LYS A 170 -5.76 -15.29 21.84
C LYS A 170 -6.66 -14.53 20.87
N LYS A 171 -6.26 -14.32 19.61
CA LYS A 171 -7.12 -13.69 18.59
C LYS A 171 -8.36 -14.54 18.29
N GLN A 172 -8.25 -15.88 18.35
CA GLN A 172 -9.41 -16.77 18.21
C GLN A 172 -10.34 -16.72 19.43
N LEU A 173 -9.79 -16.53 20.64
CA LEU A 173 -10.55 -16.40 21.88
C LEU A 173 -11.21 -15.01 22.03
N ALA A 174 -10.55 -13.95 21.58
CA ALA A 174 -11.06 -12.57 21.68
C ALA A 174 -12.17 -12.25 20.66
N SER A 175 -12.40 -13.13 19.69
CA SER A 175 -13.57 -13.09 18.79
C SER A 175 -14.80 -13.82 19.35
N ALA A 176 -14.71 -14.43 20.54
CA ALA A 176 -15.87 -15.00 21.22
C ALA A 176 -16.58 -13.90 22.04
N PRO A 177 -17.91 -13.73 21.91
CA PRO A 177 -18.67 -12.90 22.83
C PRO A 177 -18.54 -13.50 24.25
N ALA A 178 -18.30 -12.66 25.24
CA ALA A 178 -18.38 -13.07 26.63
C ALA A 178 -19.86 -13.36 26.99
N GLY A 179 -20.13 -14.59 27.46
CA GLY A 179 -21.44 -15.10 27.88
C GLY A 179 -22.24 -15.70 26.72
N ASP A 180 -22.75 -16.93 26.75
CA ASP A 180 -23.13 -17.81 27.86
C ASP A 180 -23.04 -19.28 27.40
N ALA A 181 -23.18 -20.21 28.34
CA ALA A 181 -22.87 -21.63 28.25
C ALA A 181 -23.36 -22.41 27.00
N GLY A 182 -22.44 -23.20 26.41
CA GLY A 182 -22.72 -24.51 25.80
C GLY A 182 -23.37 -24.53 24.40
N VAL A 183 -22.62 -25.01 23.40
CA VAL A 183 -22.98 -26.07 22.43
C VAL A 183 -21.92 -26.11 21.32
N ALA A 184 -21.51 -27.32 20.97
CA ALA A 184 -20.46 -27.65 20.03
C ALA A 184 -20.69 -27.06 18.62
N LEU A 185 -19.60 -26.62 17.98
CA LEU A 185 -19.57 -26.21 16.57
C LEU A 185 -19.74 -27.45 15.67
N SER A 186 -20.95 -27.65 15.13
CA SER A 186 -21.19 -28.51 13.97
C SER A 186 -21.57 -27.67 12.75
N ASN A 187 -20.78 -27.78 11.68
CA ASN A 187 -21.10 -27.24 10.36
C ASN A 187 -22.39 -27.89 9.79
N GLN A 188 -23.43 -27.09 9.57
CA GLN A 188 -24.35 -27.24 8.43
C GLN A 188 -24.88 -25.86 8.00
N PRO A 189 -25.18 -25.65 6.71
CA PRO A 189 -25.61 -24.37 6.17
C PRO A 189 -27.10 -24.17 6.45
N THR A 190 -27.43 -23.14 7.22
CA THR A 190 -28.81 -22.66 7.35
C THR A 190 -28.88 -21.22 6.88
N ASP A 191 -29.54 -21.02 5.75
CA ASP A 191 -30.01 -19.73 5.25
C ASP A 191 -30.76 -19.00 6.36
N SER A 192 -30.10 -18.02 6.96
CA SER A 192 -30.71 -17.03 7.84
C SER A 192 -29.83 -15.79 7.85
N GLU A 193 -30.45 -14.67 7.48
CA GLU A 193 -29.93 -13.31 7.32
C GLU A 193 -28.65 -13.01 8.12
N ALA A 194 -27.51 -13.08 7.42
CA ALA A 194 -26.23 -12.68 7.96
C ALA A 194 -26.25 -11.16 8.19
N SER A 195 -26.12 -10.74 9.45
CA SER A 195 -25.61 -9.41 9.74
C SER A 195 -24.18 -9.33 9.19
N GLU A 196 -24.04 -8.81 7.97
CA GLU A 196 -22.73 -8.64 7.33
C GLU A 196 -21.84 -7.83 8.26
N LYS A 197 -20.73 -8.44 8.70
CA LYS A 197 -19.70 -7.72 9.45
C LYS A 197 -19.24 -6.54 8.59
N PRO A 198 -19.22 -5.31 9.12
CA PRO A 198 -18.82 -4.16 8.35
C PRO A 198 -17.39 -4.34 7.83
N ASP A 199 -17.17 -4.00 6.56
CA ASP A 199 -15.86 -4.04 5.93
C ASP A 199 -14.89 -3.13 6.70
N PRO A 200 -13.82 -3.65 7.34
CA PRO A 200 -12.88 -2.85 8.11
C PRO A 200 -12.07 -1.88 7.25
N PHE A 201 -12.11 -2.05 5.92
CA PHE A 201 -11.42 -1.25 4.92
C PHE A 201 -12.34 -0.24 4.24
N ALA A 202 -13.62 -0.19 4.60
CA ALA A 202 -14.54 0.85 4.20
C ALA A 202 -14.54 2.03 5.21
N PRO A 203 -14.78 3.27 4.76
CA PRO A 203 -14.96 4.39 5.65
C PRO A 203 -16.26 4.24 6.48
N PRO A 204 -16.32 4.79 7.72
CA PRO A 204 -15.29 5.59 8.38
C PRO A 204 -14.13 4.75 8.94
N TYR A 205 -12.90 5.18 8.64
CA TYR A 205 -11.70 4.53 9.16
C TYR A 205 -11.49 4.83 10.65
N VAL A 206 -10.83 3.91 11.35
CA VAL A 206 -10.35 4.17 12.72
C VAL A 206 -9.28 5.26 12.65
N PRO A 207 -9.47 6.43 13.31
CA PRO A 207 -8.61 7.60 13.09
C PRO A 207 -7.12 7.37 13.32
N ASN A 208 -6.75 6.53 14.28
CA ASN A 208 -5.35 6.24 14.56
C ASN A 208 -4.75 5.15 13.66
N LEU A 209 -5.58 4.33 13.01
CA LEU A 209 -5.10 3.35 12.02
C LEU A 209 -4.97 3.97 10.63
N HIS A 210 -5.69 5.06 10.33
CA HIS A 210 -5.56 5.78 9.07
C HIS A 210 -4.32 6.68 9.07
N VAL A 211 -3.34 6.34 8.23
CA VAL A 211 -2.09 7.10 8.10
C VAL A 211 -2.30 8.31 7.19
N GLY A 212 -3.02 8.09 6.09
CA GLY A 212 -3.30 9.11 5.08
C GLY A 212 -3.87 8.49 3.80
N ASP A 213 -4.14 9.35 2.83
CA ASP A 213 -4.69 8.96 1.52
C ASP A 213 -3.68 9.21 0.41
N LEU A 214 -3.61 8.29 -0.55
CA LEU A 214 -2.90 8.45 -1.81
C LEU A 214 -3.89 8.56 -2.96
N ARG A 215 -3.47 9.19 -4.05
CA ARG A 215 -4.25 9.27 -5.27
C ARG A 215 -3.32 9.09 -6.44
N ASP A 216 -3.71 8.19 -7.33
CA ASP A 216 -3.00 8.03 -8.58
C ASP A 216 -3.23 9.22 -9.51
N VAL A 217 -2.15 9.74 -10.08
CA VAL A 217 -2.20 10.96 -10.90
C VAL A 217 -2.74 10.72 -12.31
N SER A 218 -2.62 9.50 -12.84
CA SER A 218 -3.03 9.17 -14.21
C SER A 218 -4.48 8.70 -14.24
N THR A 219 -4.90 7.83 -13.31
CA THR A 219 -6.26 7.29 -13.26
C THR A 219 -7.18 8.05 -12.31
N GLY A 220 -6.62 8.80 -11.35
CA GLY A 220 -7.39 9.43 -10.29
C GLY A 220 -7.87 8.47 -9.21
N THR A 221 -7.51 7.17 -9.27
CA THR A 221 -7.87 6.16 -8.26
C THR A 221 -7.37 6.58 -6.89
N GLU A 222 -8.22 6.49 -5.88
CA GLU A 222 -7.89 6.85 -4.51
C GLU A 222 -7.61 5.61 -3.65
N TYR A 223 -6.64 5.75 -2.76
CA TYR A 223 -6.25 4.73 -1.81
C TYR A 223 -6.22 5.28 -0.39
N ALA A 224 -6.54 4.45 0.58
CA ALA A 224 -6.29 4.69 1.99
C ALA A 224 -5.07 3.88 2.44
N ILE A 225 -4.19 4.51 3.22
CA ILE A 225 -3.09 3.84 3.90
C ILE A 225 -3.53 3.55 5.33
N LEU A 226 -3.63 2.27 5.67
CA LEU A 226 -4.07 1.80 6.98
C LEU A 226 -2.94 1.05 7.68
N LEU A 227 -2.75 1.26 8.98
CA LEU A 227 -1.91 0.41 9.80
C LEU A 227 -2.61 -0.94 10.03
N ASN A 228 -1.83 -2.01 10.05
CA ASN A 228 -2.38 -3.30 10.42
C ASN A 228 -2.75 -3.31 11.90
N LYS A 229 -4.05 -3.43 12.18
CA LYS A 229 -4.61 -3.49 13.53
C LYS A 229 -3.99 -4.60 14.40
N PHE A 230 -3.60 -5.72 13.79
CA PHE A 230 -3.01 -6.86 14.47
C PHE A 230 -1.57 -7.08 14.00
N SER A 231 -0.70 -6.14 14.37
CA SER A 231 0.66 -6.06 13.86
C SER A 231 1.59 -7.01 14.60
N VAL A 232 2.26 -7.88 13.85
CA VAL A 232 3.35 -8.73 14.38
C VAL A 232 4.72 -8.14 14.04
N VAL A 233 4.83 -7.50 12.87
CA VAL A 233 6.00 -6.72 12.45
C VAL A 233 5.70 -5.24 12.70
N PRO A 234 6.64 -4.46 13.28
CA PRO A 234 6.47 -3.02 13.43
C PRO A 234 6.21 -2.33 12.08
N HIS A 235 5.43 -1.24 12.10
CA HIS A 235 5.13 -0.44 10.91
C HIS A 235 4.53 -1.23 9.73
N HIS A 236 3.87 -2.37 9.97
CA HIS A 236 3.12 -3.08 8.94
C HIS A 236 1.89 -2.24 8.56
N PHE A 237 1.82 -1.83 7.29
CA PHE A 237 0.71 -1.06 6.75
C PHE A 237 0.14 -1.69 5.48
N LEU A 238 -1.05 -1.22 5.09
CA LEU A 238 -1.82 -1.67 3.94
C LEU A 238 -2.11 -0.48 3.03
N LEU A 239 -1.94 -0.68 1.71
CA LEU A 239 -2.48 0.15 0.65
C LEU A 239 -3.82 -0.44 0.23
N VAL A 240 -4.91 0.26 0.52
CA VAL A 240 -6.28 -0.22 0.33
C VAL A 240 -6.99 0.67 -0.67
N THR A 241 -7.70 0.10 -1.63
CA THR A 241 -8.53 0.91 -2.54
C THR A 241 -9.65 1.60 -1.75
N LYS A 242 -9.97 2.87 -2.04
CA LYS A 242 -11.11 3.50 -1.34
C LYS A 242 -12.45 2.96 -1.81
N GLU A 243 -12.57 2.73 -3.11
CA GLU A 243 -13.68 1.99 -3.69
C GLU A 243 -13.48 0.50 -3.45
N TYR A 244 -14.58 -0.20 -3.14
CA TYR A 244 -14.53 -1.64 -2.99
C TYR A 244 -14.18 -2.29 -4.32
N LEU A 245 -12.97 -2.85 -4.40
CA LEU A 245 -12.56 -3.79 -5.44
C LEU A 245 -12.32 -5.15 -4.82
N SER A 246 -12.56 -6.22 -5.58
CA SER A 246 -12.36 -7.58 -5.07
C SER A 246 -10.86 -7.92 -4.92
N GLN A 247 -10.51 -8.60 -3.83
CA GLN A 247 -9.19 -9.20 -3.60
C GLN A 247 -8.87 -10.36 -4.56
N THR A 248 -9.82 -10.77 -5.41
CA THR A 248 -9.60 -11.72 -6.50
C THR A 248 -9.26 -11.03 -7.83
N SER A 249 -9.34 -9.70 -7.89
CA SER A 249 -8.98 -8.93 -9.08
C SER A 249 -7.47 -8.77 -9.21
N PRO A 250 -6.91 -8.87 -10.43
CA PRO A 250 -5.47 -8.68 -10.63
C PRO A 250 -5.03 -7.25 -10.28
N LEU A 251 -3.74 -7.09 -9.97
CA LEU A 251 -3.14 -5.77 -9.83
C LEU A 251 -3.17 -5.03 -11.18
N LEU A 252 -3.64 -3.79 -11.15
CA LEU A 252 -3.65 -2.90 -12.31
C LEU A 252 -2.38 -2.05 -12.34
N PRO A 253 -2.05 -1.38 -13.47
CA PRO A 253 -0.83 -0.57 -13.56
C PRO A 253 -0.66 0.43 -12.41
N HIS A 254 -1.72 1.17 -12.09
CA HIS A 254 -1.72 2.15 -11.01
C HIS A 254 -1.49 1.51 -9.61
N ASP A 255 -1.96 0.28 -9.37
CA ASP A 255 -1.66 -0.43 -8.12
C ASP A 255 -0.16 -0.73 -7.97
N LEU A 256 0.45 -1.20 -9.06
CA LEU A 256 1.89 -1.50 -9.11
C LEU A 256 2.73 -0.23 -8.98
N VAL A 257 2.33 0.85 -9.66
CA VAL A 257 3.03 2.15 -9.58
C VAL A 257 2.97 2.71 -8.17
N GLN A 258 1.79 2.76 -7.53
CA GLN A 258 1.67 3.26 -6.14
C GLN A 258 2.47 2.39 -5.16
N THR A 259 2.45 1.08 -5.36
CA THR A 259 3.26 0.14 -4.58
C THR A 259 4.74 0.43 -4.71
N TYR A 260 5.24 0.59 -5.94
CA TYR A 260 6.66 0.83 -6.18
C TYR A 260 7.10 2.22 -5.68
N LEU A 261 6.25 3.25 -5.79
CA LEU A 261 6.50 4.59 -5.22
C LEU A 261 6.70 4.54 -3.70
N LEU A 262 5.90 3.73 -2.99
CA LEU A 262 6.07 3.52 -1.54
C LEU A 262 7.39 2.82 -1.21
N LEU A 263 7.80 1.83 -2.01
CA LEU A 263 9.10 1.15 -1.86
C LEU A 263 10.28 2.11 -2.11
N LEU A 264 10.21 2.96 -3.15
CA LEU A 264 11.22 3.99 -3.42
C LEU A 264 11.30 5.02 -2.29
N ALA A 265 10.14 5.45 -1.77
CA ALA A 265 10.07 6.37 -0.64
C ALA A 265 10.71 5.76 0.64
N ALA A 266 10.48 4.47 0.89
CA ALA A 266 11.15 3.75 1.97
C ALA A 266 12.67 3.72 1.79
N ARG A 267 13.17 3.38 0.59
CA ARG A 267 14.61 3.39 0.29
C ARG A 267 15.22 4.78 0.48
N LYS A 268 14.51 5.84 0.09
CA LYS A 268 14.93 7.24 0.30
C LYS A 268 15.04 7.60 1.79
N ALA A 269 14.22 6.97 2.64
CA ALA A 269 14.29 7.09 4.08
C ALA A 269 15.25 6.09 4.75
N SER A 270 16.14 5.44 3.98
CA SER A 270 17.08 4.41 4.44
C SER A 270 16.39 3.21 5.10
N LYS A 271 15.19 2.86 4.63
CA LYS A 271 14.44 1.68 5.05
C LYS A 271 14.26 0.73 3.89
N THR A 272 14.27 -0.57 4.16
CA THR A 272 13.95 -1.60 3.18
C THR A 272 12.57 -2.15 3.48
N TYR A 273 11.70 -2.16 2.48
CA TYR A 273 10.37 -2.75 2.57
C TYR A 273 10.21 -3.78 1.45
N LEU A 274 9.33 -4.74 1.69
CA LEU A 274 8.73 -5.54 0.63
C LEU A 274 7.22 -5.31 0.65
N ALA A 275 6.63 -5.36 -0.53
CA ALA A 275 5.18 -5.35 -0.71
C ALA A 275 4.70 -6.77 -1.08
N PHE A 276 3.50 -7.12 -0.67
CA PHE A 276 2.90 -8.40 -1.04
C PHE A 276 1.39 -8.32 -1.23
N TYR A 277 0.89 -9.16 -2.14
CA TYR A 277 -0.53 -9.25 -2.50
C TYR A 277 -0.98 -10.71 -2.54
N ASN A 278 -2.05 -11.02 -1.81
CA ASN A 278 -2.65 -12.35 -1.78
C ASN A 278 -3.90 -12.34 -2.66
N CYS A 279 -3.82 -12.84 -3.89
CA CYS A 279 -4.92 -12.80 -4.85
C CYS A 279 -5.69 -14.13 -4.86
N GLY A 280 -7.01 -14.08 -4.68
CA GLY A 280 -7.87 -15.28 -4.72
C GLY A 280 -8.05 -15.98 -3.38
N SER A 281 -9.05 -16.87 -3.30
CA SER A 281 -9.47 -17.53 -2.05
C SER A 281 -8.40 -18.43 -1.44
N ASN A 282 -7.53 -19.04 -2.25
CA ASN A 282 -6.50 -19.97 -1.77
C ASN A 282 -5.15 -19.30 -1.51
N SER A 283 -5.07 -17.97 -1.56
CA SER A 283 -3.81 -17.22 -1.44
C SER A 283 -3.39 -16.87 -0.01
N GLY A 284 -4.27 -17.13 0.98
CA GLY A 284 -4.10 -16.66 2.35
C GLY A 284 -4.58 -15.22 2.59
N ALA A 285 -5.47 -14.71 1.73
CA ALA A 285 -6.15 -13.45 1.95
C ALA A 285 -7.26 -13.59 3.00
N SER A 286 -7.27 -12.70 4.01
CA SER A 286 -8.29 -12.72 5.08
C SER A 286 -9.40 -11.68 4.90
N GLN A 287 -9.30 -10.81 3.89
CA GLN A 287 -10.26 -9.73 3.61
C GLN A 287 -10.57 -9.68 2.12
N ALA A 288 -11.84 -9.47 1.77
CA ALA A 288 -12.31 -9.50 0.39
C ALA A 288 -12.09 -8.19 -0.37
N HIS A 289 -11.91 -7.07 0.34
CA HIS A 289 -11.60 -5.78 -0.24
C HIS A 289 -10.11 -5.70 -0.62
N LYS A 290 -9.81 -5.30 -1.86
CA LYS A 290 -8.48 -5.16 -2.46
C LYS A 290 -7.51 -4.36 -1.59
N HIS A 291 -6.43 -5.02 -1.18
CA HIS A 291 -5.36 -4.41 -0.39
C HIS A 291 -4.00 -5.06 -0.67
N ILE A 292 -2.96 -4.23 -0.68
CA ILE A 292 -1.55 -4.62 -0.78
C ILE A 292 -0.89 -4.34 0.57
N GLN A 293 -0.08 -5.27 1.06
CA GLN A 293 0.53 -5.19 2.39
C GLN A 293 2.03 -4.91 2.30
N PHE A 294 2.54 -4.17 3.29
CA PHE A 294 3.94 -3.74 3.34
C PHE A 294 4.53 -4.05 4.70
N ILE A 295 5.71 -4.67 4.72
CA ILE A 295 6.49 -4.89 5.93
C ILE A 295 7.93 -4.42 5.75
N GLU A 296 8.48 -3.88 6.83
CA GLU A 296 9.89 -3.50 6.92
C GLU A 296 10.73 -4.78 7.06
N VAL A 297 11.82 -4.84 6.31
CA VAL A 297 12.80 -5.93 6.31
C VAL A 297 14.22 -5.35 6.33
N GLU A 298 15.22 -6.16 6.66
CA GLU A 298 16.60 -5.69 6.72
C GLU A 298 17.23 -5.63 5.31
N ASP A 299 17.42 -6.79 4.66
CA ASP A 299 18.04 -6.95 3.34
C ASP A 299 17.13 -7.74 2.39
N GLY A 300 15.87 -7.31 2.30
CA GLY A 300 14.86 -8.00 1.49
C GLY A 300 14.33 -9.29 2.15
N PRO A 301 13.42 -10.00 1.46
CA PRO A 301 12.94 -11.30 1.92
C PRO A 301 14.05 -12.37 1.85
N PRO A 302 14.07 -13.41 2.70
CA PRO A 302 15.10 -14.45 2.64
C PRO A 302 15.29 -15.12 1.26
N ILE A 303 14.24 -15.25 0.45
CA ILE A 303 14.33 -15.79 -0.91
C ILE A 303 15.13 -14.89 -1.88
N GLU A 304 15.27 -13.60 -1.57
CA GLU A 304 15.97 -12.62 -2.42
C GLU A 304 17.43 -13.04 -2.65
N ARG A 305 18.07 -13.67 -1.66
CA ARG A 305 19.43 -14.19 -1.79
C ARG A 305 19.56 -15.19 -2.93
N LEU A 306 18.57 -16.07 -3.09
CA LEU A 306 18.57 -17.07 -4.16
C LEU A 306 18.27 -16.42 -5.52
N ALA A 307 17.32 -15.49 -5.57
CA ALA A 307 17.01 -14.74 -6.78
C ALA A 307 18.21 -13.92 -7.29
N ARG A 308 18.94 -13.25 -6.40
CA ARG A 308 20.19 -12.53 -6.70
C ARG A 308 21.30 -13.46 -7.22
N ALA A 309 21.42 -14.66 -6.64
CA ALA A 309 22.43 -15.64 -7.05
C ALA A 309 22.12 -16.34 -8.39
N THR A 310 20.89 -16.27 -8.86
CA THR A 310 20.45 -16.92 -10.11
C THR A 310 21.07 -16.22 -11.32
N LYS A 311 21.85 -16.97 -12.12
CA LYS A 311 22.43 -16.47 -13.37
C LYS A 311 21.39 -16.54 -14.47
N LEU A 312 21.12 -15.40 -15.09
CA LEU A 312 20.17 -15.29 -16.21
C LEU A 312 20.95 -15.29 -17.52
N GLU A 313 20.51 -16.10 -18.47
CA GLU A 313 21.02 -16.06 -19.85
C GLU A 313 20.53 -14.79 -20.57
N VAL A 314 19.30 -14.36 -20.27
CA VAL A 314 18.69 -13.14 -20.77
C VAL A 314 18.15 -12.33 -19.59
N ALA A 315 18.64 -11.11 -19.41
CA ALA A 315 18.34 -10.30 -18.22
C ALA A 315 16.87 -9.88 -18.11
N ASP A 316 16.21 -9.61 -19.24
CA ASP A 316 14.84 -9.06 -19.30
C ASP A 316 13.78 -10.14 -19.55
N LYS A 317 13.97 -11.33 -18.99
CA LYS A 317 13.01 -12.43 -19.09
C LYS A 317 12.64 -12.99 -17.72
N PRO A 318 11.39 -13.45 -17.56
CA PRO A 318 11.03 -14.29 -16.43
C PRO A 318 11.95 -15.50 -16.28
N PHE A 319 12.19 -15.90 -15.04
CA PHE A 319 12.94 -17.09 -14.69
C PHE A 319 12.31 -17.79 -13.49
N SER A 320 12.75 -19.03 -13.24
CA SER A 320 12.36 -19.80 -12.06
C SER A 320 13.59 -20.19 -11.25
N MET A 321 13.47 -20.14 -9.93
CA MET A 321 14.45 -20.69 -9.00
C MET A 321 14.26 -22.20 -8.92
N THR A 322 15.07 -22.95 -9.66
CA THR A 322 14.93 -24.41 -9.84
C THR A 322 15.16 -25.23 -8.58
N SER A 323 15.82 -24.68 -7.56
CA SER A 323 15.96 -25.34 -6.26
C SER A 323 14.65 -25.37 -5.46
N MET A 324 13.68 -24.50 -5.77
CA MET A 324 12.40 -24.47 -5.06
C MET A 324 11.50 -25.64 -5.48
N PRO A 325 10.86 -26.35 -4.53
CA PRO A 325 10.05 -27.53 -4.83
C PRO A 325 8.63 -27.20 -5.32
N TYR A 326 8.40 -25.98 -5.80
CA TYR A 326 7.12 -25.46 -6.25
C TYR A 326 7.32 -24.47 -7.41
N ALA A 327 6.29 -24.29 -8.23
CA ALA A 327 6.27 -23.31 -9.30
C ALA A 327 6.49 -21.90 -8.75
N ASN A 328 7.48 -21.21 -9.29
CA ASN A 328 7.79 -19.84 -8.92
C ASN A 328 8.22 -19.08 -10.18
N HIS A 329 7.56 -17.95 -10.42
CA HIS A 329 7.79 -17.12 -11.59
C HIS A 329 8.37 -15.80 -11.11
N VAL A 330 9.61 -15.53 -11.50
CA VAL A 330 10.39 -14.40 -10.98
C VAL A 330 10.85 -13.52 -12.13
N TYR A 331 10.80 -12.21 -11.94
CA TYR A 331 11.39 -11.25 -12.86
C TYR A 331 12.36 -10.34 -12.11
N ARG A 332 13.54 -10.11 -12.67
CA ARG A 332 14.54 -9.18 -12.11
C ARG A 332 14.27 -7.77 -12.64
N LEU A 333 13.90 -6.87 -11.75
CA LEU A 333 13.52 -5.51 -12.08
C LEU A 333 14.76 -4.64 -12.36
N PRO A 334 14.66 -3.66 -13.27
CA PRO A 334 15.73 -2.69 -13.46
C PRO A 334 15.88 -1.82 -12.22
N THR A 335 17.11 -1.40 -11.92
CA THR A 335 17.37 -0.47 -10.82
C THR A 335 16.90 0.93 -11.22
N LEU A 336 15.78 1.37 -10.63
CA LEU A 336 15.27 2.73 -10.83
C LEU A 336 15.84 3.72 -9.81
N SER A 337 15.97 4.99 -10.21
CA SER A 337 16.31 6.10 -9.31
C SER A 337 15.19 6.35 -8.30
N ASN A 338 15.53 6.96 -7.16
CA ASN A 338 14.52 7.42 -6.18
C ASN A 338 13.57 8.48 -6.74
N ASP A 339 14.00 9.20 -7.78
CA ASP A 339 13.21 10.24 -8.45
C ASP A 339 12.67 9.76 -9.80
N ALA A 340 12.52 8.44 -9.98
CA ALA A 340 11.92 7.87 -11.18
C ALA A 340 10.49 8.39 -11.40
N SER A 341 10.17 8.75 -12.64
CA SER A 341 8.83 9.21 -13.00
C SER A 341 7.80 8.08 -12.96
N HIS A 342 6.52 8.45 -12.88
CA HIS A 342 5.40 7.51 -12.94
C HIS A 342 5.50 6.58 -14.16
N GLU A 343 5.76 7.14 -15.35
CA GLU A 343 5.85 6.38 -16.60
C GLU A 343 7.02 5.38 -16.60
N GLN A 344 8.20 5.79 -16.10
CA GLN A 344 9.35 4.89 -15.97
C GLN A 344 9.06 3.72 -15.02
N ILE A 345 8.37 4.00 -13.91
CA ILE A 345 7.97 2.96 -12.96
C ILE A 345 6.98 2.01 -13.62
N GLU A 346 5.93 2.53 -14.26
CA GLU A 346 4.90 1.73 -14.92
C GLU A 346 5.52 0.79 -15.97
N GLN A 347 6.38 1.31 -16.85
CA GLN A 347 7.09 0.52 -17.86
C GLN A 347 7.96 -0.58 -17.23
N ALA A 348 8.59 -0.29 -16.09
CA ALA A 348 9.46 -1.23 -15.41
C ALA A 348 8.72 -2.35 -14.67
N VAL A 349 7.46 -2.17 -14.27
CA VAL A 349 6.75 -3.13 -13.42
C VAL A 349 5.53 -3.78 -14.09
N PHE A 350 4.86 -3.10 -15.01
CA PHE A 350 3.60 -3.59 -15.57
C PHE A 350 3.80 -4.75 -16.55
N LEU A 351 4.70 -4.60 -17.52
CA LEU A 351 5.00 -5.68 -18.49
C LEU A 351 5.56 -6.93 -17.81
N PRO A 352 6.51 -6.80 -16.85
CA PRO A 352 6.92 -7.93 -16.02
C PRO A 352 5.76 -8.61 -15.31
N PHE A 353 4.89 -7.85 -14.63
CA PHE A 353 3.73 -8.40 -13.92
C PHE A 353 2.84 -9.21 -14.87
N LEU A 354 2.52 -8.67 -16.05
CA LEU A 354 1.69 -9.37 -17.02
C LEU A 354 2.33 -10.67 -17.52
N SER A 355 3.64 -10.65 -17.82
CA SER A 355 4.37 -11.84 -18.25
C SER A 355 4.39 -12.94 -17.17
N LEU A 356 4.57 -12.55 -15.91
CA LEU A 356 4.54 -13.49 -14.78
C LEU A 356 3.13 -14.02 -14.52
N LEU A 357 2.10 -13.20 -14.73
CA LEU A 357 0.70 -13.60 -14.58
C LEU A 357 0.30 -14.62 -15.64
N ASP A 358 0.78 -14.45 -16.88
CA ASP A 358 0.59 -15.44 -17.94
C ASP A 358 1.24 -16.79 -17.59
N LEU A 359 2.45 -16.77 -17.02
CA LEU A 359 3.11 -17.99 -16.52
C LEU A 359 2.34 -18.66 -15.37
N VAL A 360 1.72 -17.88 -14.47
CA VAL A 360 0.80 -18.39 -13.44
C VAL A 360 -0.37 -19.11 -14.08
N ILE A 361 -1.04 -18.48 -15.05
CA ILE A 361 -2.18 -19.05 -15.75
C ILE A 361 -1.76 -20.33 -16.49
N SER A 362 -0.62 -20.31 -17.16
CA SER A 362 -0.03 -21.47 -17.83
C SER A 362 0.22 -22.62 -16.85
N THR A 363 0.79 -22.35 -15.67
CA THR A 363 0.99 -23.38 -14.62
C THR A 363 -0.33 -23.96 -14.13
N VAL A 364 -1.33 -23.12 -13.87
CA VAL A 364 -2.65 -23.56 -13.41
C VAL A 364 -3.36 -24.42 -14.46
N ARG A 365 -3.27 -24.06 -15.75
CA ARG A 365 -3.87 -24.82 -16.86
C ARG A 365 -3.31 -26.24 -17.00
N HIS A 366 -2.05 -26.47 -16.61
CA HIS A 366 -1.42 -27.79 -16.66
C HIS A 366 -1.66 -28.63 -15.41
N ALA A 367 -2.23 -28.06 -14.34
CA ALA A 367 -2.58 -28.78 -13.12
C ALA A 367 -4.00 -29.37 -13.22
N GLN A 368 -4.08 -30.65 -13.56
CA GLN A 368 -5.35 -31.36 -13.79
C GLN A 368 -6.28 -31.37 -12.56
N ASP A 369 -5.72 -31.31 -11.37
CA ASP A 369 -6.41 -31.34 -10.08
C ASP A 369 -6.56 -29.95 -9.45
N TYR A 370 -6.40 -28.88 -10.24
CA TYR A 370 -6.64 -27.52 -9.75
C TYR A 370 -8.14 -27.28 -9.43
N PRO A 371 -8.48 -26.67 -8.28
CA PRO A 371 -9.86 -26.34 -7.96
C PRO A 371 -10.52 -25.44 -9.02
N SER A 372 -11.80 -25.70 -9.33
CA SER A 372 -12.55 -24.83 -10.23
C SER A 372 -12.69 -23.41 -9.68
N GLY A 373 -12.53 -22.40 -10.53
CA GLY A 373 -12.68 -20.99 -10.16
C GLY A 373 -11.57 -20.11 -10.72
N THR A 374 -11.43 -18.90 -10.17
CA THR A 374 -10.35 -18.00 -10.54
C THR A 374 -9.02 -18.46 -9.93
N PRO A 375 -7.91 -18.40 -10.70
CA PRO A 375 -6.59 -18.72 -10.17
C PRO A 375 -6.24 -17.88 -8.94
N SER A 376 -5.78 -18.56 -7.90
CA SER A 376 -5.18 -17.93 -6.72
C SER A 376 -3.66 -17.85 -6.88
N TYR A 377 -3.07 -16.74 -6.48
CA TYR A 377 -1.62 -16.55 -6.53
C TYR A 377 -1.15 -15.52 -5.49
N ASN A 378 0.14 -15.59 -5.15
CA ASN A 378 0.81 -14.59 -4.34
C ASN A 378 1.70 -13.71 -5.22
N VAL A 379 1.72 -12.42 -4.94
CA VAL A 379 2.69 -11.47 -5.50
C VAL A 379 3.58 -11.00 -4.36
N ILE A 380 4.89 -11.03 -4.58
CA ILE A 380 5.87 -10.36 -3.72
C ILE A 380 6.64 -9.38 -4.61
N LEU A 381 6.77 -8.14 -4.16
CA LEU A 381 7.43 -7.08 -4.90
C LEU A 381 8.47 -6.39 -4.02
N THR A 382 9.71 -6.41 -4.48
CA THR A 382 10.84 -5.64 -3.93
C THR A 382 11.30 -4.60 -4.97
N LEU A 383 12.35 -3.84 -4.66
CA LEU A 383 12.96 -2.95 -5.65
C LEU A 383 13.83 -3.70 -6.67
N GLU A 384 14.15 -4.97 -6.43
CA GLU A 384 15.05 -5.79 -7.26
C GLU A 384 14.32 -6.90 -8.01
N HIS A 385 13.25 -7.47 -7.44
CA HIS A 385 12.54 -8.61 -8.02
C HIS A 385 11.03 -8.52 -7.81
N MET A 386 10.30 -9.13 -8.75
CA MET A 386 8.88 -9.41 -8.64
C MET A 386 8.68 -10.93 -8.70
N TYR A 387 7.91 -11.48 -7.77
CA TYR A 387 7.63 -12.91 -7.67
C TYR A 387 6.13 -13.15 -7.77
N LEU A 388 5.72 -14.05 -8.66
CA LEU A 388 4.36 -14.57 -8.71
C LEU A 388 4.39 -16.07 -8.43
N ILE A 389 3.64 -16.48 -7.40
CA ILE A 389 3.56 -17.88 -6.97
C ILE A 389 2.12 -18.38 -7.14
N PRO A 390 1.86 -19.34 -8.03
CA PRO A 390 0.53 -19.91 -8.21
C PRO A 390 0.15 -20.79 -6.99
N ARG A 391 -1.07 -20.62 -6.49
CA ARG A 391 -1.55 -21.20 -5.23
C ARG A 391 -2.70 -22.17 -5.44
N ARG A 392 -2.63 -23.31 -4.76
CA ARG A 392 -3.67 -24.34 -4.76
C ARG A 392 -4.52 -24.32 -3.50
N TRP A 393 -3.89 -24.24 -2.34
CA TRP A 393 -4.56 -24.28 -1.04
C TRP A 393 -4.06 -23.14 -0.16
N GLU A 394 -4.93 -22.57 0.67
CA GLU A 394 -4.51 -21.58 1.67
C GLU A 394 -3.60 -22.19 2.73
N SER A 395 -3.96 -23.38 3.21
CA SER A 395 -3.37 -23.99 4.40
C SER A 395 -2.88 -25.40 4.15
N TYR A 396 -1.91 -25.83 4.95
CA TYR A 396 -1.35 -27.17 4.96
C TYR A 396 -1.56 -27.83 6.33
N THR A 397 -2.01 -29.08 6.36
CA THR A 397 -2.11 -29.85 7.60
C THR A 397 -0.86 -30.70 7.79
N LEU A 398 -0.13 -30.44 8.88
CA LEU A 398 1.07 -31.17 9.25
C LEU A 398 0.70 -32.59 9.70
N GLY A 399 1.23 -33.61 9.03
CA GLY A 399 0.67 -34.96 9.03
C GLY A 399 0.52 -35.60 10.42
N GLU A 400 1.60 -35.63 11.22
CA GLU A 400 1.59 -36.32 12.52
C GLU A 400 0.95 -35.49 13.65
N SER A 401 1.00 -34.17 13.55
CA SER A 401 0.45 -33.28 14.58
C SER A 401 -1.02 -32.92 14.34
N GLY A 402 -1.51 -33.08 13.10
CA GLY A 402 -2.84 -32.63 12.67
C GLY A 402 -2.99 -31.10 12.65
N VAL A 403 -1.91 -30.35 12.87
CA VAL A 403 -1.98 -28.89 12.97
C VAL A 403 -2.01 -28.25 11.59
N THR A 404 -2.98 -27.37 11.37
CA THR A 404 -3.15 -26.63 10.12
C THR A 404 -2.40 -25.29 10.14
N LEU A 405 -1.45 -25.13 9.24
CA LEU A 405 -0.67 -23.92 9.01
C LEU A 405 -1.26 -23.14 7.83
N SER A 406 -1.66 -21.88 8.05
CA SER A 406 -2.05 -20.97 6.96
C SER A 406 -0.81 -20.33 6.34
N VAL A 407 -0.74 -20.33 5.01
CA VAL A 407 0.40 -19.83 4.25
C VAL A 407 -0.09 -18.72 3.32
N ASN A 408 0.54 -17.55 3.43
CA ASN A 408 0.31 -16.41 2.53
C ASN A 408 1.61 -16.07 1.77
N SER A 409 1.65 -14.93 1.09
CA SER A 409 2.84 -14.47 0.36
C SER A 409 4.12 -14.46 1.20
N LEU A 410 4.06 -14.14 2.49
CA LEU A 410 5.24 -14.12 3.35
C LEU A 410 5.86 -15.51 3.53
N GLY A 411 5.03 -16.55 3.56
CA GLY A 411 5.51 -17.93 3.61
C GLY A 411 6.36 -18.28 2.40
N PHE A 412 5.99 -17.82 1.20
CA PHE A 412 6.81 -17.98 -0.02
C PHE A 412 7.98 -17.01 -0.07
N ALA A 413 7.88 -15.86 0.58
CA ALA A 413 8.99 -14.91 0.71
C ALA A 413 10.08 -15.38 1.69
N GLY A 414 9.93 -16.55 2.33
CA GLY A 414 10.93 -17.05 3.29
C GLY A 414 10.58 -16.81 4.75
N MET A 415 9.41 -16.25 5.04
CA MET A 415 8.99 -15.81 6.37
C MET A 415 7.71 -16.53 6.81
N LEU A 416 7.84 -17.66 7.50
CA LEU A 416 6.71 -18.41 8.04
C LEU A 416 6.32 -17.92 9.43
N MET A 417 5.05 -18.07 9.76
CA MET A 417 4.52 -17.71 11.07
C MET A 417 3.85 -18.91 11.73
N VAL A 418 4.25 -19.19 12.97
CA VAL A 418 3.69 -20.25 13.81
C VAL A 418 3.15 -19.66 15.11
N LYS A 419 2.10 -20.27 15.66
CA LYS A 419 1.41 -19.78 16.86
C LYS A 419 1.90 -20.45 18.14
N SER A 420 2.68 -21.52 18.03
CA SER A 420 3.16 -22.29 19.17
C SER A 420 4.49 -22.98 18.92
N GLU A 421 5.19 -23.34 20.00
CA GLU A 421 6.43 -24.11 19.92
C GLU A 421 6.23 -25.53 19.35
N PRO A 422 5.15 -26.27 19.70
CA PRO A 422 4.83 -27.53 19.04
C PRO A 422 4.59 -27.39 17.52
N GLU A 423 3.91 -26.33 17.08
CA GLU A 423 3.76 -26.03 15.64
C GLU A 423 5.12 -25.82 14.96
N ARG A 424 6.03 -25.11 15.62
CA ARG A 424 7.39 -24.89 15.10
C ARG A 424 8.15 -26.20 14.92
N GLN A 425 8.04 -27.11 15.90
CA GLN A 425 8.69 -28.42 15.84
C GLN A 425 8.08 -29.29 14.74
N ALA A 426 6.76 -29.31 14.64
CA ALA A 426 6.06 -30.05 13.58
C ALA A 426 6.41 -29.52 12.18
N LEU A 427 6.52 -28.20 12.01
CA LEU A 427 6.95 -27.59 10.73
C LEU A 427 8.37 -28.04 10.36
N LYS A 428 9.29 -28.05 11.32
CA LYS A 428 10.68 -28.52 11.11
C LYS A 428 10.76 -30.01 10.77
N GLN A 429 9.90 -30.83 11.37
CA GLN A 429 9.83 -32.26 11.06
C GLN A 429 9.27 -32.54 9.66
N GLU A 430 8.20 -31.83 9.27
CA GLU A 430 7.56 -31.97 7.97
C GLU A 430 8.43 -31.43 6.81
N LYS A 431 9.32 -30.47 7.11
CA LYS A 431 10.15 -29.66 6.20
C LYS A 431 9.36 -28.59 5.45
N ILE A 432 9.91 -27.38 5.41
CA ILE A 432 9.27 -26.19 4.81
C ILE A 432 9.01 -26.43 3.32
N GLY A 433 9.95 -27.04 2.61
CA GLY A 433 9.80 -27.36 1.20
C GLY A 433 8.56 -28.21 0.88
N LYS A 434 8.28 -29.20 1.73
CA LYS A 434 7.12 -30.08 1.57
C LYS A 434 5.83 -29.32 1.81
N VAL A 435 5.78 -28.48 2.85
CA VAL A 435 4.64 -27.63 3.17
C VAL A 435 4.33 -26.68 2.01
N LEU A 436 5.33 -25.94 1.51
CA LEU A 436 5.14 -24.97 0.43
C LEU A 436 4.77 -25.64 -0.90
N ARG A 437 5.33 -26.82 -1.19
CA ARG A 437 4.88 -27.64 -2.33
C ARG A 437 3.42 -28.07 -2.18
N GLY A 438 2.99 -28.42 -0.97
CA GLY A 438 1.63 -28.85 -0.69
C GLY A 438 0.57 -27.77 -0.89
N VAL A 439 0.91 -26.48 -0.65
CA VAL A 439 -0.01 -25.34 -0.86
C VAL A 439 0.18 -24.63 -2.19
N GLY A 440 1.32 -24.84 -2.85
CA GLY A 440 1.66 -24.35 -4.17
C GLY A 440 1.26 -25.31 -5.29
N LEU A 441 1.85 -25.09 -6.46
CA LEU A 441 1.71 -25.95 -7.64
C LEU A 441 3.08 -26.48 -8.06
N GLU A 442 3.09 -27.58 -8.80
CA GLU A 442 4.34 -28.12 -9.37
C GLU A 442 4.86 -27.22 -10.50
N SER A 443 6.17 -27.13 -10.62
CA SER A 443 6.80 -26.37 -11.70
C SER A 443 6.58 -27.09 -13.03
N VAL A 444 6.10 -26.33 -14.03
CA VAL A 444 5.96 -26.79 -15.42
C VAL A 444 6.95 -26.08 -16.35
N HIS A 445 8.06 -25.59 -15.80
CA HIS A 445 9.02 -24.76 -16.51
C HIS A 445 9.52 -25.40 -17.81
N GLU A 446 9.84 -26.70 -17.81
CA GLU A 446 10.29 -27.41 -19.01
C GLU A 446 9.23 -27.40 -20.13
N LEU A 447 7.95 -27.54 -19.77
CA LEU A 447 6.83 -27.47 -20.74
C LEU A 447 6.65 -26.04 -21.28
N GLN A 448 6.82 -25.03 -20.43
CA GLN A 448 6.72 -23.62 -20.81
C GLN A 448 7.82 -23.22 -21.80
N VAL A 449 9.05 -23.69 -21.56
CA VAL A 449 10.19 -23.45 -22.46
C VAL A 449 10.00 -24.21 -23.79
N ALA A 450 9.53 -25.46 -23.74
CA ALA A 450 9.28 -26.26 -24.94
C ALA A 450 8.19 -25.65 -25.84
N GLY A 451 7.06 -25.20 -25.26
CA GLY A 451 5.97 -24.56 -26.01
C GLY A 451 6.41 -23.29 -26.73
N THR A 452 7.18 -22.43 -26.06
CA THR A 452 7.73 -21.20 -26.65
C THR A 452 8.66 -21.50 -27.84
N SER A 453 9.42 -22.60 -27.75
CA SER A 453 10.37 -23.01 -28.80
C SER A 453 9.64 -23.50 -30.06
N MET A 454 8.50 -24.18 -29.90
CA MET A 454 7.67 -24.66 -31.01
C MET A 454 6.92 -23.52 -31.69
N GLU A 455 6.34 -22.59 -30.92
CA GLU A 455 5.66 -21.40 -31.47
C GLU A 455 6.62 -20.52 -32.28
N ALA A 456 7.86 -20.35 -31.82
CA ALA A 456 8.89 -19.60 -32.56
C ALA A 456 9.36 -20.29 -33.85
N MET A 457 9.28 -21.64 -33.94
CA MET A 457 9.60 -22.37 -35.18
C MET A 457 8.49 -22.23 -36.22
N ASP A 458 7.22 -22.20 -35.79
CA ASP A 458 6.08 -22.02 -36.69
C ASP A 458 6.02 -20.58 -37.26
N GLU A 459 6.48 -19.56 -36.53
CA GLU A 459 6.57 -18.18 -37.05
C GLU A 459 7.68 -17.98 -38.10
N ILE A 460 8.73 -18.80 -38.10
CA ILE A 460 9.85 -18.71 -39.07
C ILE A 460 9.58 -19.58 -40.31
N GLY A 461 8.65 -20.54 -40.20
CA GLY A 461 8.27 -21.47 -41.28
C GLY A 461 7.04 -21.08 -42.10
N GLY A 462 6.41 -19.93 -41.82
CA GLY A 462 5.17 -19.43 -42.45
C GLY A 462 5.37 -18.55 -43.68
#